data_AF-A0A7S2RDT4-F1
#
_entry.id   AF-A0A7S2RDT4-F1
#
_cell.length_a   1.000
_cell.length_b   1.000
_cell.length_c   1.000
_cell.angle_alpha   90.00
_cell.angle_beta   90.00
_cell.angle_gamma   90.00
#
_symmetry.space_group_name_H-M   'P 1'
#
loop_
_entity.id
_entity.type
_entity.pdbx_description
1 polymer ?
#
loop_
_entity_poly.entity_id
_entity_poly.type
_entity_poly.pdbx_seq_one_letter_code
_entity_poly.pdbx_strand_id
1 'polypeptide(L)'
;EAYFKEHGEPLFSSHMLDLSEEPDDENIAICKKYLERMKAINQILEMEIGITGGVEDGVDNSGVSKDKLYSSPQDVYKVHEALSPISEKFTIAAAFGNVHGVYKPGNVKLRPELLVDYQKFAAEKTGKEMPLFLVFHGGSGSEMHEIEAAIDAGVVKMNVDTDTQWAYWEGVLKFYKAKEGYLQGQIGNPE
;
A
#
# COMPACT_ATOMS: atom_id res chain seq x y z
N GLU A 1 21.64 -7.82 -2.30
CA GLU A 1 22.38 -8.97 -1.74
C GLU A 1 23.85 -8.68 -1.40
N ALA A 2 24.61 -7.89 -2.17
CA ALA A 2 26.00 -7.58 -1.81
C ALA A 2 26.13 -6.98 -0.39
N TYR A 3 25.29 -5.99 -0.07
CA TYR A 3 25.20 -5.39 1.26
C TYR A 3 24.94 -6.43 2.38
N PHE A 4 24.00 -7.36 2.14
CA PHE A 4 23.69 -8.44 3.10
C PHE A 4 24.89 -9.35 3.37
N LYS A 5 25.68 -9.68 2.33
CA LYS A 5 26.89 -10.51 2.48
C LYS A 5 27.95 -9.83 3.33
N GLU A 6 28.03 -8.50 3.29
CA GLU A 6 29.03 -7.72 4.01
C GLU A 6 28.58 -7.38 5.44
N HIS A 7 27.30 -7.07 5.63
CA HIS A 7 26.79 -6.50 6.89
C HIS A 7 25.87 -7.44 7.70
N GLY A 8 25.41 -8.56 7.13
CA GLY A 8 24.52 -9.51 7.81
C GLY A 8 23.06 -9.06 7.93
N GLU A 9 22.70 -7.93 7.33
CA GLU A 9 21.34 -7.38 7.28
C GLU A 9 21.03 -6.82 5.88
N PRO A 10 19.75 -6.80 5.45
CA PRO A 10 19.42 -6.27 4.13
C PRO A 10 19.39 -4.74 4.16
N LEU A 11 19.80 -4.11 3.05
CA LEU A 11 19.74 -2.65 2.92
C LEU A 11 18.31 -2.10 3.04
N PHE A 12 17.34 -2.87 2.56
CA PHE A 12 15.91 -2.59 2.71
C PHE A 12 15.26 -3.73 3.50
N SER A 13 14.39 -3.41 4.45
CA SER A 13 13.64 -4.41 5.22
C SER A 13 12.58 -5.13 4.36
N SER A 14 12.02 -4.43 3.37
CA SER A 14 11.00 -4.95 2.46
C SER A 14 11.13 -4.40 1.04
N HIS A 15 10.52 -5.09 0.09
CA HIS A 15 10.21 -4.58 -1.25
C HIS A 15 8.77 -4.94 -1.60
N MET A 16 8.12 -4.07 -2.37
CA MET A 16 6.80 -4.34 -2.95
C MET A 16 6.94 -4.79 -4.40
N LEU A 17 6.19 -5.81 -4.79
CA LEU A 17 5.89 -6.11 -6.19
C LEU A 17 4.42 -5.79 -6.45
N ASP A 18 4.19 -4.72 -7.20
CA ASP A 18 2.88 -4.44 -7.78
C ASP A 18 2.82 -5.05 -9.19
N LEU A 19 2.04 -6.11 -9.31
CA LEU A 19 1.71 -6.77 -10.58
C LEU A 19 0.19 -6.93 -10.67
N SER A 20 -0.57 -6.04 -10.04
CA SER A 20 -2.03 -6.10 -9.93
C SER A 20 -2.76 -6.00 -11.27
N GLU A 21 -2.12 -5.43 -12.28
CA GLU A 21 -2.64 -5.37 -13.65
C GLU A 21 -2.44 -6.68 -14.45
N GLU A 22 -1.55 -7.55 -13.99
CA GLU A 22 -1.29 -8.86 -14.60
C GLU A 22 -2.34 -9.89 -14.14
N PRO A 23 -2.54 -11.01 -14.88
CA PRO A 23 -3.39 -12.09 -14.40
C PRO A 23 -2.94 -12.61 -13.03
N ASP A 24 -3.88 -12.80 -12.10
CA ASP A 24 -3.60 -13.21 -10.71
C ASP A 24 -2.61 -14.39 -10.59
N ASP A 25 -2.78 -15.42 -11.43
CA ASP A 25 -1.91 -16.61 -11.41
C ASP A 25 -0.46 -16.27 -11.80
N GLU A 26 -0.27 -15.32 -12.72
CA GLU A 26 1.06 -14.84 -13.14
C GLU A 26 1.69 -13.96 -12.06
N ASN A 27 0.93 -13.01 -11.51
CA ASN A 27 1.34 -12.18 -10.38
C ASN A 27 1.81 -13.05 -9.21
N ILE A 28 0.97 -13.98 -8.75
CA ILE A 28 1.29 -14.89 -7.65
C ILE A 28 2.53 -15.75 -7.99
N ALA A 29 2.64 -16.28 -9.21
CA ALA A 29 3.80 -17.08 -9.61
C ALA A 29 5.11 -16.29 -9.57
N ILE A 30 5.10 -15.04 -10.01
CA ILE A 30 6.27 -14.14 -9.95
C ILE A 30 6.60 -13.80 -8.49
N CYS A 31 5.59 -13.45 -7.68
CA CYS A 31 5.76 -13.15 -6.26
C CYS A 31 6.36 -14.33 -5.48
N LYS A 32 5.96 -15.59 -5.77
CA LYS A 32 6.57 -16.79 -5.18
C LYS A 32 8.08 -16.86 -5.45
N LYS A 33 8.50 -16.66 -6.71
CA LYS A 33 9.91 -16.70 -7.11
C LYS A 33 10.72 -15.62 -6.39
N TYR A 34 10.17 -14.42 -6.24
CA TYR A 34 10.85 -13.35 -5.51
C TYR A 34 10.89 -13.60 -4.00
N LEU A 35 9.81 -14.12 -3.41
CA LEU A 35 9.78 -14.46 -1.99
C LEU A 35 10.83 -15.52 -1.62
N GLU A 36 11.04 -16.53 -2.47
CA GLU A 36 12.11 -17.54 -2.28
C GLU A 36 13.50 -16.88 -2.20
N ARG A 37 13.76 -15.90 -3.07
CA ARG A 37 15.01 -15.14 -3.09
C ARG A 37 15.13 -14.20 -1.88
N MET A 38 14.06 -13.49 -1.55
CA MET A 38 14.02 -12.50 -0.45
C MET A 38 14.15 -13.16 0.93
N LYS A 39 13.58 -14.36 1.09
CA LYS A 39 13.73 -15.18 2.30
C LYS A 39 15.20 -15.42 2.66
N ALA A 40 16.05 -15.68 1.66
CA ALA A 40 17.47 -15.95 1.87
C ALA A 40 18.25 -14.76 2.46
N ILE A 41 17.69 -13.54 2.36
CA ILE A 41 18.27 -12.30 2.87
C ILE A 41 17.37 -11.59 3.88
N ASN A 42 16.45 -12.32 4.50
CA ASN A 42 15.61 -11.84 5.59
C ASN A 42 14.71 -10.64 5.25
N GLN A 43 14.32 -10.48 3.97
CA GLN A 43 13.44 -9.40 3.52
C GLN A 43 11.97 -9.81 3.54
N ILE A 44 11.08 -8.82 3.72
CA ILE A 44 9.63 -8.95 3.61
C ILE A 44 9.19 -8.62 2.18
N LEU A 45 8.31 -9.44 1.59
CA LEU A 45 7.65 -9.12 0.33
C LEU A 45 6.28 -8.50 0.59
N GLU A 46 6.03 -7.30 0.08
CA GLU A 46 4.67 -6.80 -0.09
C GLU A 46 4.20 -7.15 -1.51
N MET A 47 3.00 -7.68 -1.66
CA MET A 47 2.40 -7.88 -2.98
C MET A 47 1.00 -7.28 -3.04
N GLU A 48 0.58 -6.87 -4.24
CA GLU A 48 -0.76 -6.35 -4.49
C GLU A 48 -1.63 -7.34 -5.27
N ILE A 49 -2.87 -7.50 -4.82
CA ILE A 49 -3.92 -8.27 -5.50
C ILE A 49 -5.17 -7.41 -5.65
N GLY A 50 -5.80 -7.49 -6.82
CA GLY A 50 -6.84 -6.55 -7.24
C GLY A 50 -6.25 -5.17 -7.60
N ILE A 51 -7.04 -4.33 -8.26
CA ILE A 51 -6.55 -3.05 -8.80
C ILE A 51 -6.90 -1.92 -7.84
N THR A 52 -5.89 -1.20 -7.35
CA THR A 52 -6.11 0.08 -6.66
C THR A 52 -6.57 1.13 -7.66
N GLY A 53 -7.64 1.86 -7.31
CA GLY A 53 -8.11 2.95 -8.17
C GLY A 53 -7.13 4.12 -8.10
N GLY A 54 -7.17 5.02 -9.06
CA GLY A 54 -6.49 6.31 -8.90
C GLY A 54 -5.46 6.63 -9.97
N VAL A 55 -4.58 7.57 -9.68
CA VAL A 55 -3.37 7.82 -10.47
C VAL A 55 -2.17 7.66 -9.55
N GLU A 56 -1.25 6.78 -9.93
CA GLU A 56 0.04 6.58 -9.27
C GLU A 56 1.13 6.53 -10.32
N ASP A 57 2.25 7.24 -10.09
CA ASP A 57 3.44 7.23 -10.96
C ASP A 57 3.17 7.45 -12.47
N GLY A 58 2.08 8.14 -12.80
CA GLY A 58 1.67 8.42 -14.19
C GLY A 58 0.80 7.35 -14.84
N VAL A 59 0.44 6.28 -14.12
CA VAL A 59 -0.55 5.28 -14.50
C VAL A 59 -1.93 5.72 -14.00
N ASP A 60 -2.94 5.73 -14.87
CA ASP A 60 -4.30 6.17 -14.55
C ASP A 60 -5.30 5.01 -14.56
N ASN A 61 -5.69 4.58 -13.36
CA ASN A 61 -6.68 3.54 -13.08
C ASN A 61 -8.08 4.11 -12.82
N SER A 62 -8.33 5.40 -13.09
CA SER A 62 -9.66 6.01 -12.90
C SER A 62 -10.74 5.45 -13.83
N GLY A 63 -10.34 4.87 -14.97
CA GLY A 63 -11.24 4.24 -15.95
C GLY A 63 -11.56 2.77 -15.67
N VAL A 64 -10.97 2.17 -14.62
CA VAL A 64 -11.14 0.76 -14.32
C VAL A 64 -12.56 0.47 -13.82
N SER A 65 -13.11 -0.68 -14.23
CA SER A 65 -14.44 -1.10 -13.82
C SER A 65 -14.54 -1.26 -12.30
N LYS A 66 -15.63 -0.79 -11.70
CA LYS A 66 -15.79 -0.71 -10.24
C LYS A 66 -15.64 -2.06 -9.53
N ASP A 67 -15.98 -3.17 -10.19
CA ASP A 67 -15.81 -4.53 -9.68
C ASP A 67 -14.34 -4.92 -9.48
N LYS A 68 -13.41 -4.36 -10.26
CA LYS A 68 -11.97 -4.64 -10.11
C LYS A 68 -11.31 -3.87 -8.97
N LEU A 69 -11.99 -2.86 -8.43
CA LEU A 69 -11.54 -2.05 -7.29
C LEU A 69 -11.79 -2.73 -5.93
N TYR A 70 -12.36 -3.95 -5.94
CA TYR A 70 -12.63 -4.74 -4.76
C TYR A 70 -12.19 -6.19 -4.98
N SER A 71 -11.18 -6.63 -4.24
CA SER A 71 -10.72 -8.02 -4.26
C SER A 71 -11.74 -8.94 -3.60
N SER A 72 -11.83 -10.19 -4.08
CA SER A 72 -12.62 -11.20 -3.38
C SER A 72 -11.81 -11.84 -2.24
N PRO A 73 -12.45 -12.33 -1.16
CA PRO A 73 -11.76 -13.11 -0.13
C PRO A 73 -11.00 -14.33 -0.67
N GLN A 74 -11.52 -14.94 -1.74
CA GLN A 74 -10.88 -16.06 -2.42
C GLN A 74 -9.57 -15.66 -3.07
N ASP A 75 -9.50 -14.50 -3.73
CA ASP A 75 -8.28 -14.03 -4.40
C ASP A 75 -7.20 -13.68 -3.38
N VAL A 76 -7.57 -12.99 -2.29
CA VAL A 76 -6.66 -12.70 -1.17
C VAL A 76 -6.17 -14.00 -0.52
N TYR A 77 -7.03 -15.00 -0.36
CA TYR A 77 -6.61 -16.29 0.20
C TYR A 77 -5.69 -17.09 -0.74
N LYS A 78 -5.89 -17.05 -2.07
CA LYS A 78 -4.97 -17.69 -3.03
C LYS A 78 -3.53 -17.18 -2.85
N VAL A 79 -3.36 -15.89 -2.59
CA VAL A 79 -2.06 -15.30 -2.25
C VAL A 79 -1.47 -15.95 -0.99
N HIS A 80 -2.24 -15.97 0.10
CA HIS A 80 -1.78 -16.57 1.36
C HIS A 80 -1.43 -18.05 1.22
N GLU A 81 -2.28 -18.83 0.54
CA GLU A 81 -2.08 -20.25 0.26
C GLU A 81 -0.79 -20.50 -0.55
N ALA A 82 -0.50 -19.61 -1.51
CA ALA A 82 0.67 -19.73 -2.37
C ALA A 82 1.99 -19.31 -1.70
N LEU A 83 1.97 -18.27 -0.86
CA LEU A 83 3.17 -17.65 -0.28
C LEU A 83 3.54 -18.19 1.10
N SER A 84 2.56 -18.53 1.94
CA SER A 84 2.81 -19.00 3.32
C SER A 84 3.67 -20.26 3.45
N PRO A 85 3.70 -21.23 2.49
CA PRO A 85 4.63 -22.35 2.55
C PRO A 85 6.09 -21.94 2.32
N ILE A 86 6.33 -20.78 1.70
CA ILE A 86 7.67 -20.29 1.39
C ILE A 86 8.24 -19.54 2.60
N SER A 87 7.49 -18.56 3.11
CA SER A 87 7.90 -17.68 4.21
C SER A 87 6.67 -17.06 4.86
N GLU A 88 6.75 -16.72 6.15
CA GLU A 88 5.75 -15.88 6.83
C GLU A 88 5.95 -14.38 6.58
N LYS A 89 7.10 -14.00 5.98
CA LYS A 89 7.50 -12.60 5.76
C LYS A 89 6.94 -12.04 4.47
N PHE A 90 5.61 -11.93 4.41
CA PHE A 90 4.93 -11.22 3.35
C PHE A 90 3.69 -10.48 3.86
N THR A 91 3.33 -9.42 3.15
CA THR A 91 2.13 -8.61 3.39
C THR A 91 1.33 -8.50 2.10
N ILE A 92 0.02 -8.31 2.23
CA ILE A 92 -0.90 -8.29 1.09
C ILE A 92 -1.59 -6.92 1.05
N ALA A 93 -1.34 -6.15 0.01
CA ALA A 93 -2.20 -5.04 -0.39
C ALA A 93 -3.36 -5.64 -1.19
N ALA A 94 -4.58 -5.50 -0.69
CA ALA A 94 -5.78 -5.98 -1.37
C ALA A 94 -6.68 -4.80 -1.66
N ALA A 95 -7.22 -4.70 -2.87
CA ALA A 95 -8.14 -3.62 -3.19
C ALA A 95 -9.44 -3.74 -2.38
N PHE A 96 -9.79 -2.72 -1.59
CA PHE A 96 -11.07 -2.63 -0.86
C PHE A 96 -11.77 -1.28 -1.10
N GLY A 97 -11.56 -0.70 -2.29
CA GLY A 97 -12.02 0.62 -2.66
C GLY A 97 -11.05 1.75 -2.33
N ASN A 98 -9.81 1.43 -1.99
CA ASN A 98 -8.73 2.38 -1.79
C ASN A 98 -8.26 2.98 -3.11
N VAL A 99 -7.76 4.22 -3.05
CA VAL A 99 -7.43 5.03 -4.23
C VAL A 99 -6.16 5.84 -4.00
N HIS A 100 -5.27 5.88 -4.99
CA HIS A 100 -4.07 6.72 -4.99
C HIS A 100 -4.34 8.13 -5.51
N GLY A 101 -3.72 9.12 -4.87
CA GLY A 101 -3.72 10.53 -5.29
C GLY A 101 -4.91 11.38 -4.83
N VAL A 102 -5.02 12.58 -5.40
CA VAL A 102 -6.05 13.56 -5.03
C VAL A 102 -7.34 13.26 -5.79
N TYR A 103 -8.24 12.48 -5.19
CA TYR A 103 -9.55 12.20 -5.77
C TYR A 103 -10.65 13.08 -5.19
N LYS A 104 -11.65 13.38 -6.04
CA LYS A 104 -12.90 13.95 -5.56
C LYS A 104 -13.56 12.95 -4.61
N PRO A 105 -13.93 13.37 -3.39
CA PRO A 105 -14.70 12.53 -2.48
C PRO A 105 -15.91 11.89 -3.20
N GLY A 106 -16.05 10.56 -3.10
CA GLY A 106 -17.25 9.83 -3.53
C GLY A 106 -17.20 9.01 -4.82
N ASN A 107 -16.09 9.00 -5.58
CA ASN A 107 -16.00 8.18 -6.82
C ASN A 107 -15.81 6.68 -6.55
N VAL A 108 -15.01 6.35 -5.54
CA VAL A 108 -14.81 5.00 -4.99
C VAL A 108 -15.00 5.13 -3.49
N LYS A 109 -15.65 4.14 -2.86
CA LYS A 109 -15.90 4.15 -1.42
C LYS A 109 -15.04 3.06 -0.80
N LEU A 110 -14.29 3.41 0.23
CA LEU A 110 -13.64 2.41 1.06
C LEU A 110 -14.71 1.48 1.63
N ARG A 111 -14.36 0.19 1.66
CA ARG A 111 -15.19 -0.87 2.24
C ARG A 111 -14.36 -1.66 3.25
N PRO A 112 -14.03 -1.08 4.43
CA PRO A 112 -13.24 -1.77 5.44
C PRO A 112 -13.85 -3.11 5.88
N GLU A 113 -15.16 -3.31 5.72
CA GLU A 113 -15.82 -4.58 5.99
C GLU A 113 -15.27 -5.75 5.16
N LEU A 114 -14.71 -5.48 3.97
CA LEU A 114 -14.08 -6.51 3.13
C LEU A 114 -12.81 -7.07 3.78
N LEU A 115 -12.05 -6.24 4.49
CA LEU A 115 -10.84 -6.68 5.19
C LEU A 115 -11.19 -7.72 6.26
N VAL A 116 -12.32 -7.52 6.95
CA VAL A 116 -12.87 -8.49 7.91
C VAL A 116 -13.25 -9.80 7.21
N ASP A 117 -13.88 -9.71 6.04
CA ASP A 117 -14.25 -10.90 5.26
C ASP A 117 -13.02 -11.67 4.77
N TYR A 118 -11.92 -10.98 4.41
CA TYR A 118 -10.65 -11.61 4.04
C TYR A 118 -10.06 -12.40 5.21
N GLN A 119 -9.99 -11.79 6.39
CA GLN A 119 -9.49 -12.46 7.59
C GLN A 119 -10.35 -13.67 7.96
N LYS A 120 -11.69 -13.52 7.97
CA LYS A 120 -12.62 -14.62 8.26
C LYS A 120 -12.44 -15.79 7.32
N PHE A 121 -12.39 -15.52 6.01
CA PHE A 121 -12.22 -16.57 5.01
C PHE A 121 -10.88 -17.31 5.21
N ALA A 122 -9.79 -16.57 5.41
CA ALA A 122 -8.49 -17.18 5.65
C ALA A 122 -8.44 -17.92 7.00
N ALA A 123 -9.13 -17.44 8.03
CA ALA A 123 -9.23 -18.07 9.34
C ALA A 123 -9.95 -19.43 9.25
N GLU A 124 -11.04 -19.51 8.51
CA GLU A 124 -11.76 -20.77 8.25
C GLU A 124 -10.88 -21.83 7.57
N LYS A 125 -9.95 -21.41 6.72
CA LYS A 125 -9.06 -22.30 5.97
C LYS A 125 -7.82 -22.72 6.76
N THR A 126 -7.29 -21.83 7.59
CA THR A 126 -6.01 -22.01 8.29
C THR A 126 -6.17 -22.42 9.76
N GLY A 127 -7.33 -22.18 10.36
CA GLY A 127 -7.56 -22.34 11.79
C GLY A 127 -6.89 -21.28 12.68
N LYS A 128 -6.34 -20.21 12.09
CA LYS A 128 -5.73 -19.08 12.81
C LYS A 128 -6.70 -17.89 12.81
N GLU A 129 -6.73 -17.11 13.89
CA GLU A 129 -7.69 -16.01 14.05
C GLU A 129 -7.50 -14.87 13.03
N MET A 130 -6.25 -14.40 12.86
CA MET A 130 -5.89 -13.31 11.95
C MET A 130 -4.67 -13.70 11.11
N PRO A 131 -4.82 -14.59 10.12
CA PRO A 131 -3.69 -15.15 9.37
C PRO A 131 -3.09 -14.18 8.34
N LEU A 132 -3.76 -13.08 8.01
CA LEU A 132 -3.32 -12.15 6.97
C LEU A 132 -2.69 -10.89 7.58
N PHE A 133 -1.58 -10.45 7.00
CA PHE A 133 -0.97 -9.15 7.26
C PHE A 133 -1.34 -8.20 6.12
N LEU A 134 -2.35 -7.35 6.32
CA LEU A 134 -2.92 -6.52 5.27
C LEU A 134 -2.25 -5.15 5.20
N VAL A 135 -2.23 -4.56 4.00
CA VAL A 135 -1.69 -3.22 3.74
C VAL A 135 -2.77 -2.32 3.18
N PHE A 136 -2.91 -1.13 3.77
CA PHE A 136 -3.82 -0.09 3.31
C PHE A 136 -3.07 0.92 2.44
N HIS A 137 -3.21 0.75 1.12
CA HIS A 137 -2.75 1.68 0.09
C HIS A 137 -3.66 2.90 -0.01
N GLY A 138 -3.15 4.06 -0.46
CA GLY A 138 -4.01 5.25 -0.62
C GLY A 138 -4.68 5.77 0.65
N GLY A 139 -3.98 5.78 1.79
CA GLY A 139 -4.56 6.22 3.06
C GLY A 139 -4.85 7.72 3.16
N SER A 140 -4.26 8.55 2.29
CA SER A 140 -4.45 10.01 2.32
C SER A 140 -5.91 10.41 2.06
N GLY A 141 -6.44 11.33 2.88
CA GLY A 141 -7.83 11.77 2.78
C GLY A 141 -8.90 10.77 3.24
N SER A 142 -8.51 9.62 3.81
CA SER A 142 -9.45 8.67 4.41
C SER A 142 -10.00 9.19 5.74
N GLU A 143 -11.25 8.87 6.07
CA GLU A 143 -11.85 9.29 7.34
C GLU A 143 -11.27 8.47 8.51
N MET A 144 -11.13 9.09 9.68
CA MET A 144 -10.50 8.43 10.85
C MET A 144 -11.16 7.08 11.20
N HIS A 145 -12.50 7.02 11.16
CA HIS A 145 -13.23 5.80 11.48
C HIS A 145 -13.01 4.67 10.45
N GLU A 146 -12.67 4.99 9.20
CA GLU A 146 -12.33 3.99 8.17
C GLU A 146 -10.93 3.43 8.43
N ILE A 147 -9.99 4.29 8.85
CA ILE A 147 -8.64 3.89 9.25
C ILE A 147 -8.69 2.98 10.48
N GLU A 148 -9.44 3.37 11.52
CA GLU A 148 -9.64 2.56 12.74
C GLU A 148 -10.24 1.18 12.39
N ALA A 149 -11.29 1.15 11.56
CA ALA A 149 -11.90 -0.10 11.12
C ALA A 149 -10.92 -1.00 10.34
N ALA A 150 -10.05 -0.41 9.51
CA ALA A 150 -9.04 -1.15 8.76
C ALA A 150 -7.97 -1.75 9.69
N ILE A 151 -7.52 -1.01 10.70
CA ILE A 151 -6.58 -1.48 11.73
C ILE A 151 -7.18 -2.66 12.50
N ASP A 152 -8.44 -2.52 12.96
CA ASP A 152 -9.16 -3.59 13.66
C ASP A 152 -9.32 -4.85 12.80
N ALA A 153 -9.34 -4.70 11.47
CA ALA A 153 -9.41 -5.80 10.50
C ALA A 153 -8.04 -6.38 10.09
N GLY A 154 -6.95 -6.01 10.76
CA GLY A 154 -5.62 -6.60 10.57
C GLY A 154 -4.76 -5.91 9.52
N VAL A 155 -5.04 -4.65 9.20
CA VAL A 155 -4.07 -3.78 8.52
C VAL A 155 -2.90 -3.50 9.46
N VAL A 156 -1.69 -3.77 8.98
CA VAL A 156 -0.43 -3.57 9.75
C VAL A 156 0.47 -2.48 9.16
N LYS A 157 0.15 -2.01 7.95
CA LYS A 157 0.86 -0.94 7.25
C LYS A 157 -0.14 -0.10 6.47
N MET A 158 -0.03 1.23 6.58
CA MET A 158 -0.82 2.18 5.78
C MET A 158 0.12 3.11 5.04
N ASN A 159 -0.12 3.32 3.75
CA ASN A 159 0.65 4.23 2.91
C ASN A 159 0.03 5.63 2.99
N VAL A 160 0.86 6.64 3.28
CA VAL A 160 0.46 8.05 3.29
C VAL A 160 1.49 8.82 2.49
N ASP A 161 1.04 9.53 1.47
CA ASP A 161 1.93 10.32 0.60
C ASP A 161 1.31 11.68 0.30
N THR A 162 0.15 11.73 -0.36
CA THR A 162 -0.53 12.97 -0.77
C THR A 162 -0.71 13.97 0.38
N ASP A 163 -1.13 13.51 1.56
CA ASP A 163 -1.28 14.39 2.74
C ASP A 163 0.07 14.96 3.21
N THR A 164 1.15 14.17 3.12
CA THR A 164 2.50 14.62 3.51
C THR A 164 3.10 15.58 2.49
N GLN A 165 2.85 15.37 1.19
CA GLN A 165 3.25 16.31 0.14
C GLN A 165 2.55 17.66 0.33
N TRP A 166 1.24 17.63 0.62
CA TRP A 166 0.46 18.83 0.90
C TRP A 166 0.99 19.57 2.12
N ALA A 167 1.20 18.87 3.23
CA ALA A 167 1.75 19.46 4.46
C ALA A 167 3.14 20.08 4.24
N TYR A 168 4.00 19.41 3.46
CA TYR A 168 5.33 19.92 3.11
C TYR A 168 5.23 21.22 2.29
N TRP A 169 4.42 21.21 1.22
CA TRP A 169 4.19 22.40 0.40
C TRP A 169 3.59 23.55 1.21
N GLU A 170 2.60 23.27 2.05
CA GLU A 170 1.95 24.28 2.87
C GLU A 170 2.96 24.98 3.81
N GLY A 171 3.93 24.24 4.36
CA GLY A 171 5.03 24.80 5.14
C GLY A 171 5.87 25.81 4.35
N VAL A 172 6.25 25.46 3.11
CA VAL A 172 7.00 26.36 2.21
C VAL A 172 6.16 27.59 1.86
N LEU A 173 4.87 27.40 1.54
CA LEU A 173 3.97 28.50 1.20
C LEU A 173 3.80 29.48 2.37
N LYS A 174 3.62 28.98 3.59
CA LYS A 174 3.51 29.80 4.80
C LYS A 174 4.80 30.58 5.05
N PHE A 175 5.96 29.94 4.90
CA PHE A 175 7.26 30.60 5.00
C PHE A 175 7.39 31.73 3.95
N TYR A 176 7.07 31.43 2.69
CA TYR A 176 7.13 32.42 1.61
C TYR A 176 6.25 33.63 1.92
N LYS A 177 4.99 33.43 2.29
CA LYS A 177 4.06 34.53 2.62
C LYS A 177 4.57 35.39 3.77
N ALA A 178 5.16 34.78 4.80
CA ALA A 178 5.71 35.51 5.95
C ALA A 178 6.98 36.30 5.61
N LYS A 179 7.71 35.91 4.56
CA LYS A 179 8.98 36.50 4.13
C LYS A 179 8.91 37.11 2.73
N GLU A 180 7.71 37.37 2.22
CA GLU A 180 7.49 37.71 0.81
C GLU A 180 8.37 38.89 0.38
N GLY A 181 8.41 39.97 1.16
CA GLY A 181 9.24 41.14 0.87
C GLY A 181 10.75 40.86 0.83
N TYR A 182 11.23 39.86 1.57
CA TYR A 182 12.65 39.44 1.60
C TYR A 182 13.01 38.49 0.45
N LEU A 183 12.03 37.83 -0.15
CA LEU A 183 12.23 36.76 -1.13
C LEU A 183 12.06 37.22 -2.59
N GLN A 184 11.98 38.54 -2.84
CA GLN A 184 11.86 39.10 -4.19
C GLN A 184 13.19 39.19 -4.95
N GLY A 185 14.31 38.91 -4.29
CA GLY A 185 15.64 38.86 -4.89
C GLY A 185 16.57 37.96 -4.08
N GLN A 186 17.65 37.47 -4.70
CA GLN A 186 18.63 36.61 -4.02
C GLN A 186 19.39 37.37 -2.91
N ILE A 187 19.57 38.68 -3.09
CA ILE A 187 20.27 39.58 -2.19
C ILE A 187 19.47 40.88 -2.11
N GLY A 188 19.13 41.30 -0.90
CA GLY A 188 18.37 42.53 -0.65
C GLY A 188 17.56 42.41 0.63
N ASN A 189 17.64 43.42 1.49
CA ASN A 189 16.79 43.54 2.66
C ASN A 189 15.72 44.60 2.35
N PRO A 190 14.42 44.30 2.52
CA PRO A 190 13.37 45.32 2.45
C PRO A 190 13.43 46.35 3.60
N GLU A 191 14.28 46.15 4.62
CA GLU A 191 14.69 47.14 5.64
C GLU A 191 16.03 47.82 5.34
#